data_AF-A0A182I100-F1
#
_entry.id   AF-A0A182I100-F1
#
_cell.length_a   1.000
_cell.length_b   1.000
_cell.length_c   1.000
_cell.angle_alpha   90.00
_cell.angle_beta   90.00
_cell.angle_gamma   90.00
#
_symmetry.space_group_name_H-M   'P 1'
#
loop_
_entity.id
_entity.type
_entity.pdbx_description
1 polymer ?
#
loop_
_entity_poly.entity_id
_entity_poly.type
_entity_poly.pdbx_seq_one_letter_code
_entity_poly.pdbx_strand_id
1 'polypeptide(L)'
;MLKVEDRGIDRAAILNREGVRIAAACSIENLMDDEFWLHLNDRQYYVKPPKREKITSEEITRLGDVQALVAQLYEALHVGEHQVQKERELNGKLEQLNEKLGPLEAKKNELDQKAARKTNALTWVGLGLMSVQFGVLARLTWWEYSWDIMEPVTYFVTYGTAMAAYAYFVLTKQEYLLPDVKDRQHLITLHKAAKKAGVNLAEYNDIKRQIAEIEHDLRRLRDPLYMHLPAPPPKTKTFSASEIAFAKKQQQKASLELQQAAVGVGGDSVLKTKH
;
A
#
# COMPACT_ATOMS: atom_id res chain seq x y z
N MET A 1 38.11 -3.02 5.41
CA MET A 1 37.81 -2.29 4.16
C MET A 1 39.04 -2.01 3.33
N LEU A 2 40.11 -1.38 3.84
CA LEU A 2 41.32 -1.07 3.05
C LEU A 2 41.93 -2.28 2.29
N LYS A 3 42.06 -3.44 2.95
CA LYS A 3 42.55 -4.68 2.31
C LYS A 3 41.60 -5.30 1.27
N VAL A 4 40.33 -4.89 1.30
CA VAL A 4 39.29 -5.40 0.38
C VAL A 4 39.21 -4.52 -0.86
N GLU A 5 39.41 -3.21 -0.68
CA GLU A 5 39.42 -2.22 -1.75
C GLU A 5 40.62 -2.38 -2.68
N ASP A 6 41.79 -2.65 -2.11
CA ASP A 6 43.02 -2.88 -2.88
C ASP A 6 43.66 -4.21 -2.48
N ARG A 7 43.68 -5.15 -3.44
CA ARG A 7 44.28 -6.48 -3.28
C ARG A 7 45.81 -6.46 -3.23
N GLY A 8 46.45 -5.34 -3.53
CA GLY A 8 47.89 -5.13 -3.36
C GLY A 8 48.31 -4.84 -1.92
N ILE A 9 47.36 -4.70 -0.98
CA ILE A 9 47.64 -4.41 0.43
C ILE A 9 47.62 -5.70 1.26
N ASP A 10 48.79 -6.31 1.46
CA ASP A 10 48.96 -7.51 2.28
C ASP A 10 48.87 -7.20 3.78
N ARG A 11 49.49 -6.10 4.22
CA ARG A 11 49.58 -5.71 5.64
C ARG A 11 49.11 -4.27 5.83
N ALA A 12 48.14 -4.11 6.72
CA ALA A 12 47.67 -2.80 7.16
C ALA A 12 47.62 -2.79 8.70
N ALA A 13 48.25 -1.80 9.32
CA ALA A 13 48.26 -1.62 10.76
C ALA A 13 48.15 -0.13 11.12
N ILE A 14 47.48 0.15 12.23
CA ILE A 14 47.33 1.50 12.76
C ILE A 14 48.13 1.56 14.05
N LEU A 15 48.98 2.56 14.20
CA LEU A 15 49.82 2.75 15.37
C LEU A 15 49.59 4.14 15.96
N ASN A 16 49.68 4.23 17.28
CA ASN A 16 49.66 5.49 18.00
C ASN A 16 50.99 6.25 17.78
N ARG A 17 51.08 7.50 18.22
CA ARG A 17 52.29 8.33 18.24
C ARG A 17 53.49 7.64 18.90
N GLU A 18 53.23 6.77 19.88
CA GLU A 18 54.24 6.01 20.62
C GLU A 18 54.70 4.73 19.90
N GLY A 19 54.17 4.44 18.71
CA GLY A 19 54.50 3.21 17.96
C GLY A 19 53.80 1.96 18.49
N VAL A 20 52.78 2.11 19.33
CA VAL A 20 51.95 1.00 19.82
C VAL A 20 50.81 0.73 18.84
N ARG A 21 50.59 -0.54 18.48
CA ARG A 21 49.50 -0.93 17.58
C ARG A 21 48.13 -0.76 18.25
N ILE A 22 47.22 -0.03 17.60
CA ILE A 22 45.85 0.18 18.07
C ILE A 22 45.02 -1.09 17.79
N ALA A 23 44.18 -1.47 18.76
CA ALA A 23 43.33 -2.65 18.66
C ALA A 23 42.33 -2.54 17.50
N ALA A 24 42.06 -3.66 16.82
CA ALA A 24 41.12 -3.69 15.70
C ALA A 24 39.66 -3.38 16.09
N ALA A 25 39.32 -3.52 17.37
CA ALA A 25 38.00 -3.23 17.93
C ALA A 25 37.85 -1.77 18.41
N CYS A 26 38.90 -0.94 18.31
CA CYS A 26 38.79 0.47 18.66
C CYS A 26 37.80 1.15 17.72
N SER A 27 36.86 1.94 18.27
CA SER A 27 35.91 2.68 17.46
C SER A 27 36.63 3.71 16.60
N ILE A 28 36.11 3.96 15.40
CA ILE A 28 36.67 4.99 14.53
C ILE A 28 36.58 6.38 15.18
N GLU A 29 35.59 6.60 16.05
CA GLU A 29 35.43 7.84 16.80
C GLU A 29 36.61 8.10 17.74
N ASN A 30 36.97 7.11 18.56
CA ASN A 30 38.12 7.22 19.45
C ASN A 30 39.45 7.31 18.67
N LEU A 31 39.56 6.60 17.55
CA LEU A 31 40.76 6.68 16.71
C LEU A 31 40.96 8.07 16.11
N MET A 32 39.87 8.79 15.80
CA MET A 32 39.91 10.11 15.16
C MET A 32 40.12 11.26 16.15
N ASP A 33 40.16 10.98 17.45
CA ASP A 33 40.48 11.98 18.48
C ASP A 33 41.97 12.32 18.52
N ASP A 34 42.82 11.33 18.25
CA ASP A 34 44.28 11.45 18.30
C ASP A 34 44.91 11.34 16.91
N GLU A 35 46.13 11.87 16.77
CA GLU A 35 46.92 11.71 15.55
C GLU A 35 47.54 10.30 15.51
N PHE A 36 47.46 9.61 14.38
CA PHE A 36 47.89 8.21 14.27
C PHE A 36 48.71 7.94 13.00
N TRP A 37 49.47 6.84 13.04
CA TRP A 37 50.23 6.33 11.92
C TRP A 37 49.48 5.18 11.24
N LEU A 38 49.26 5.30 9.94
CA LEU A 38 48.71 4.23 9.10
C LEU A 38 49.85 3.57 8.32
N HIS A 39 50.17 2.33 8.67
CA HIS A 39 51.16 1.53 7.98
C HIS A 39 50.47 0.65 6.94
N LEU A 40 50.83 0.82 5.67
CA LEU A 40 50.37 0.02 4.53
C LEU A 40 51.58 -0.61 3.86
N ASN A 41 51.72 -1.93 4.00
CA ASN A 41 52.89 -2.71 3.59
C ASN A 41 54.18 -2.08 4.14
N ASP A 42 55.01 -1.51 3.26
CA ASP A 42 56.28 -0.86 3.60
C ASP A 42 56.18 0.67 3.68
N ARG A 43 54.99 1.24 3.48
CA ARG A 43 54.74 2.70 3.53
C ARG A 43 54.05 3.10 4.82
N GLN A 44 54.45 4.24 5.35
CA GLN A 44 53.90 4.83 6.57
C GLN A 44 53.26 6.17 6.24
N TYR A 45 52.01 6.35 6.65
CA TYR A 45 51.23 7.56 6.43
C TYR A 45 50.88 8.19 7.77
N TYR A 46 51.26 9.44 7.95
CA TYR A 46 50.85 10.22 9.10
C TYR A 46 49.47 10.82 8.87
N VAL A 47 48.51 10.51 9.73
CA VAL A 47 47.15 11.02 9.61
C VAL A 47 46.86 11.94 10.78
N LYS A 48 46.49 13.17 10.46
CA LYS A 48 46.03 14.17 11.42
C LYS A 48 44.54 14.44 11.21
N PRO A 49 43.66 13.86 12.05
CA PRO A 49 42.23 14.08 11.94
C PRO A 49 41.86 15.57 12.15
N PRO A 50 40.77 16.04 11.50
CA PRO A 50 40.21 17.34 11.83
C PRO A 50 39.63 17.33 13.24
N LYS A 51 39.85 18.40 14.01
CA LYS A 51 39.30 18.54 15.37
C LYS A 51 37.76 18.57 15.29
N ARG A 52 37.12 17.63 15.96
CA ARG A 52 35.66 17.61 16.13
C ARG A 52 35.29 18.41 17.37
N GLU A 53 34.22 19.18 17.29
CA GLU A 53 33.60 19.78 18.48
C GLU A 53 33.03 18.63 19.32
N LYS A 54 33.62 18.41 20.50
CA LYS A 54 33.09 17.47 21.47
C LYS A 54 32.00 18.18 22.27
N ILE A 55 30.86 17.50 22.43
CA ILE A 55 29.87 17.90 23.43
C ILE A 55 30.59 17.93 24.78
N THR A 56 30.46 19.03 25.52
CA THR A 56 31.17 19.20 26.79
C THR A 56 30.70 18.16 27.80
N SER A 57 31.57 17.73 28.72
CA SER A 57 31.19 16.77 29.77
C SER A 57 30.01 17.24 30.62
N GLU A 58 29.87 18.56 30.79
CA GLU A 58 28.73 19.18 31.46
C GLU A 58 27.42 19.01 30.67
N GLU A 59 27.43 19.19 29.35
CA GLU A 59 26.26 18.95 28.49
C GLU A 59 25.86 17.48 28.45
N ILE A 60 26.85 16.56 28.44
CA ILE A 60 26.60 15.11 28.55
C ILE A 60 25.89 14.78 29.88
N THR A 61 26.33 15.39 30.97
CA THR A 61 25.73 15.18 32.30
C THR A 61 24.30 15.69 32.35
N ARG A 62 24.03 16.90 31.82
CA ARG A 62 22.68 17.47 31.74
C ARG A 62 21.74 16.61 30.89
N LEU A 63 22.22 16.07 29.78
CA LEU A 63 21.44 15.15 28.93
C LEU A 63 21.13 13.84 29.67
N GLY A 64 22.07 13.34 30.47
CA GLY A 64 21.86 12.17 31.34
C GLY A 64 20.76 12.41 32.38
N ASP A 65 20.74 13.58 33.02
CA ASP A 65 19.70 13.95 33.99
C ASP A 65 18.32 14.04 33.34
N VAL A 66 18.23 14.64 32.14
CA VAL A 66 16.98 14.68 31.36
C VAL A 66 16.52 13.27 31.00
N GLN A 67 17.43 12.39 30.59
CA GLN A 67 17.11 11.00 30.26
C GLN A 67 16.58 10.23 31.48
N ALA A 68 17.18 10.43 32.66
CA ALA A 68 16.70 9.83 33.91
C ALA A 68 15.30 10.32 34.30
N LEU A 69 15.03 11.62 34.16
CA LEU A 69 13.70 12.19 34.45
C LEU A 69 12.63 11.66 33.49
N VAL A 70 12.96 11.52 32.20
CA VAL A 70 12.06 10.91 31.20
C VAL A 70 11.80 9.43 31.53
N ALA A 71 12.82 8.68 31.93
CA ALA A 71 12.67 7.28 32.32
C ALA A 71 11.76 7.13 33.56
N GLN A 72 11.95 7.98 34.57
CA GLN A 72 11.12 8.00 35.78
C GLN A 72 9.66 8.35 35.45
N LEU A 73 9.43 9.29 34.54
CA LEU A 73 8.09 9.62 34.06
C LEU A 73 7.47 8.43 33.31
N TYR A 74 8.24 7.73 32.48
CA TYR A 74 7.80 6.56 31.70
C TYR A 74 7.36 5.40 32.61
N GLU A 75 8.08 5.20 33.70
CA GLU A 75 7.76 4.23 34.74
C GLU A 75 6.51 4.66 35.52
N ALA A 76 6.43 5.91 35.95
CA ALA A 76 5.25 6.45 36.64
C ALA A 76 3.97 6.37 35.79
N LEU A 77 4.07 6.62 34.48
CA LEU A 77 2.94 6.52 33.54
C LEU A 77 2.61 5.08 33.11
N HIS A 78 3.36 4.07 33.56
CA HIS A 78 3.17 2.65 33.20
C HIS A 78 3.02 2.44 31.67
N VAL A 79 3.84 3.13 30.87
CA VAL A 79 3.65 3.17 29.41
C VAL A 79 3.75 1.77 28.78
N GLY A 80 4.60 0.89 29.33
CA GLY A 80 4.69 -0.50 28.89
C GLY A 80 3.40 -1.29 29.10
N GLU A 81 2.77 -1.18 30.27
CA GLU A 81 1.48 -1.83 30.54
C GLU A 81 0.38 -1.27 29.64
N HIS A 82 0.36 0.05 29.45
CA HIS A 82 -0.58 0.69 28.53
C HIS A 82 -0.39 0.24 27.08
N GLN A 83 0.86 0.05 26.62
CA GLN A 83 1.13 -0.49 25.29
C GLN A 83 0.60 -1.92 25.13
N VAL A 84 0.84 -2.79 26.11
CA VAL A 84 0.34 -4.18 26.10
C VAL A 84 -1.19 -4.21 26.15
N GLN A 85 -1.81 -3.36 26.97
CA GLN A 85 -3.27 -3.26 27.05
C GLN A 85 -3.87 -2.78 25.74
N LYS A 86 -3.25 -1.78 25.10
CA LYS A 86 -3.68 -1.26 23.80
C LYS A 86 -3.52 -2.29 22.69
N GLU A 87 -2.44 -3.06 22.69
CA GLU A 87 -2.24 -4.18 21.76
C GLU A 87 -3.33 -5.24 21.94
N ARG A 88 -3.65 -5.62 23.18
CA ARG A 88 -4.74 -6.55 23.48
C ARG A 88 -6.09 -6.03 22.99
N GLU A 89 -6.38 -4.75 23.21
CA GLU A 89 -7.61 -4.12 22.74
C GLU A 89 -7.70 -4.10 21.20
N LEU A 90 -6.62 -3.75 20.51
CA LEU A 90 -6.52 -3.76 19.04
C LEU A 90 -6.70 -5.19 18.49
N ASN A 91 -6.04 -6.18 19.09
CA ASN A 91 -6.20 -7.58 18.71
C ASN A 91 -7.64 -8.07 18.93
N GLY A 92 -8.27 -7.73 20.05
CA GLY A 92 -9.67 -8.08 20.32
C GLY A 92 -10.63 -7.45 19.32
N LYS A 93 -10.42 -6.18 18.95
CA LYS A 93 -11.20 -5.52 17.88
C LYS A 93 -11.00 -6.17 16.52
N LEU A 94 -9.76 -6.55 16.20
CA LEU A 94 -9.42 -7.23 14.94
C LEU A 94 -10.13 -8.59 14.85
N GLU A 95 -10.15 -9.35 15.94
CA GLU A 95 -10.86 -10.64 16.02
C GLU A 95 -12.37 -10.47 15.79
N GLN A 96 -13.00 -9.51 16.48
CA GLN A 96 -14.42 -9.19 16.29
C GLN A 96 -14.76 -8.75 14.86
N LEU A 97 -13.89 -7.94 14.22
CA LEU A 97 -14.08 -7.51 12.84
C LEU A 97 -13.89 -8.65 11.85
N ASN A 98 -12.92 -9.54 12.07
CA ASN A 98 -12.72 -10.74 11.25
C ASN A 98 -13.90 -11.71 11.36
N GLU A 99 -14.46 -11.90 12.56
CA GLU A 99 -15.65 -12.72 12.76
C GLU A 99 -16.85 -12.18 11.97
N LYS A 100 -17.05 -10.86 11.98
CA LYS A 100 -18.08 -10.19 11.16
C LYS A 100 -17.79 -10.27 9.67
N LEU A 101 -16.52 -10.24 9.26
CA LEU A 101 -16.11 -10.30 7.86
C LEU A 101 -16.35 -11.68 7.24
N GLY A 102 -16.12 -12.76 8.01
CA GLY A 102 -16.27 -14.15 7.59
C GLY A 102 -17.53 -14.47 6.76
N PRO A 103 -18.75 -14.20 7.26
CA PRO A 103 -19.98 -14.48 6.50
C PRO A 103 -20.14 -13.63 5.23
N LEU A 104 -19.64 -12.39 5.22
CA LEU A 104 -19.69 -11.54 4.03
C LEU A 104 -18.70 -12.04 2.96
N GLU A 105 -17.50 -12.45 3.36
CA GLU A 105 -16.48 -12.97 2.44
C GLU A 105 -16.87 -14.33 1.87
N ALA A 106 -17.53 -15.20 2.66
CA ALA A 106 -18.10 -16.45 2.18
C ALA A 106 -19.16 -16.22 1.08
N LYS A 107 -20.10 -15.28 1.30
CA LYS A 107 -21.12 -14.92 0.29
C LYS A 107 -20.49 -14.33 -0.97
N LYS A 108 -19.47 -13.47 -0.83
CA LYS A 108 -18.72 -12.93 -1.98
C LYS A 108 -18.06 -14.07 -2.77
N ASN A 109 -17.34 -14.96 -2.10
CA ASN A 109 -16.63 -16.07 -2.74
C ASN A 109 -17.59 -17.00 -3.49
N GLU A 110 -18.78 -17.26 -2.93
CA GLU A 110 -19.82 -18.03 -3.62
C GLU A 110 -20.28 -17.35 -4.93
N LEU A 111 -20.49 -16.04 -4.91
CA LEU A 111 -20.86 -15.26 -6.09
C LEU A 111 -19.73 -15.25 -7.14
N ASP A 112 -18.49 -15.10 -6.70
CA ASP A 112 -17.31 -15.11 -7.56
C ASP A 112 -17.11 -16.49 -8.23
N GLN A 113 -17.30 -17.58 -7.48
CA GLN A 113 -17.28 -18.93 -8.03
C GLN A 113 -18.40 -19.16 -9.04
N LYS A 114 -19.63 -18.69 -8.75
CA LYS A 114 -20.75 -18.78 -9.69
C LYS A 114 -20.47 -18.00 -10.98
N ALA A 115 -19.85 -16.83 -10.90
CA ALA A 115 -19.44 -16.06 -12.07
C ALA A 115 -18.34 -16.77 -12.86
N ALA A 116 -17.29 -17.27 -12.18
CA ALA A 116 -16.18 -17.98 -12.81
C ALA A 116 -16.64 -19.26 -13.54
N ARG A 117 -17.55 -20.05 -12.93
CA ARG A 117 -18.12 -21.25 -13.57
C ARG A 117 -18.85 -20.91 -14.86
N LYS A 118 -19.61 -19.81 -14.91
CA LYS A 118 -20.31 -19.37 -16.13
C LYS A 118 -19.35 -18.96 -17.22
N THR A 119 -18.30 -18.21 -16.88
CA THR A 119 -17.26 -17.81 -17.84
C THR A 119 -16.53 -19.03 -18.39
N ASN A 120 -16.11 -19.97 -17.53
CA ASN A 120 -15.44 -21.19 -17.96
C ASN A 120 -16.35 -22.07 -18.83
N ALA A 121 -17.61 -22.26 -18.44
CA ALA A 121 -18.57 -23.04 -19.23
C ALA A 121 -18.76 -22.45 -20.63
N LEU A 122 -18.84 -21.12 -20.72
CA LEU A 122 -18.93 -20.44 -22.02
C LEU A 122 -17.67 -20.63 -22.85
N THR A 123 -16.47 -20.54 -22.26
CA THR A 123 -15.21 -20.83 -22.96
C THR A 123 -15.20 -22.24 -23.54
N TRP A 124 -15.62 -23.24 -22.75
CA TRP A 124 -15.74 -24.63 -23.22
C TRP A 124 -16.78 -24.81 -24.32
N VAL A 125 -17.92 -24.13 -24.22
CA VAL A 125 -18.96 -24.13 -25.28
C VAL A 125 -18.42 -23.51 -26.56
N GLY A 126 -17.69 -22.38 -26.48
CA GLY A 126 -17.05 -21.76 -27.62
C GLY A 126 -16.04 -22.69 -28.31
N LEU A 127 -15.21 -23.38 -27.52
CA LEU A 127 -14.25 -24.37 -28.03
C LEU A 127 -14.96 -25.56 -28.72
N GLY A 128 -16.04 -26.06 -28.12
CA GLY A 128 -16.85 -27.13 -28.71
C GLY A 128 -17.50 -26.72 -30.03
N LEU A 129 -18.04 -25.49 -30.11
CA LEU A 129 -18.67 -24.98 -31.33
C LEU A 129 -17.66 -24.81 -32.47
N MET A 130 -16.45 -24.32 -32.17
CA MET A 130 -15.35 -24.25 -33.15
C MET A 130 -14.93 -25.66 -33.64
N SER A 131 -14.89 -26.64 -32.75
CA SER A 131 -14.57 -28.03 -33.12
C SER A 131 -15.64 -28.67 -34.00
N VAL A 132 -16.93 -28.45 -33.70
CA VAL A 132 -18.05 -28.91 -34.53
C VAL A 132 -18.03 -28.24 -35.90
N GLN A 133 -17.79 -26.93 -35.95
CA GLN A 133 -17.65 -26.18 -37.20
C GLN A 133 -16.55 -26.77 -38.10
N PHE A 134 -15.40 -27.10 -37.53
CA PHE A 134 -14.31 -27.74 -38.25
C PHE A 134 -14.69 -29.16 -38.73
N GLY A 135 -15.31 -29.96 -37.86
CA GLY A 135 -15.71 -31.34 -38.19
C GLY A 135 -16.79 -31.43 -39.28
N VAL A 136 -17.78 -30.54 -39.28
CA VAL A 136 -18.81 -30.45 -40.32
C VAL A 136 -18.18 -30.10 -41.67
N LEU A 137 -17.31 -29.09 -41.70
CA LEU A 137 -16.60 -28.73 -42.92
C LEU A 137 -15.74 -29.88 -43.44
N ALA A 138 -14.95 -30.53 -42.57
CA ALA A 138 -14.13 -31.69 -42.94
C ALA A 138 -14.96 -32.85 -43.52
N ARG A 139 -16.14 -33.12 -42.93
CA ARG A 139 -17.03 -34.19 -43.39
C ARG A 139 -17.70 -33.87 -44.72
N LEU A 140 -18.08 -32.61 -44.98
CA LEU A 140 -18.62 -32.20 -46.28
C LEU A 140 -17.54 -32.21 -47.38
N THR A 141 -16.32 -31.78 -47.06
CA THR A 141 -15.21 -31.68 -48.03
C THR A 141 -14.65 -33.02 -48.50
N TRP A 142 -14.82 -34.10 -47.72
CA TRP A 142 -14.23 -35.41 -48.05
C TRP A 142 -15.19 -36.45 -48.60
N TRP A 143 -16.50 -36.28 -48.39
CA TRP A 143 -17.48 -37.33 -48.70
C TRP A 143 -18.62 -36.89 -49.63
N GLU A 144 -19.06 -35.62 -49.57
CA GLU A 144 -20.26 -35.17 -50.30
C GLU A 144 -19.97 -34.19 -51.46
N TYR A 145 -18.97 -33.31 -51.34
CA TYR A 145 -18.67 -32.31 -52.36
C TYR A 145 -17.17 -32.14 -52.61
N SER A 146 -16.78 -32.03 -53.88
CA SER A 146 -15.42 -31.65 -54.29
C SER A 146 -15.06 -30.26 -53.75
N TRP A 147 -13.77 -30.06 -53.47
CA TRP A 147 -13.22 -28.83 -52.84
C TRP A 147 -13.65 -27.52 -53.54
N ASP A 148 -13.88 -27.55 -54.85
CA ASP A 148 -14.30 -26.43 -55.70
C ASP A 148 -15.68 -25.81 -55.32
N ILE A 149 -16.61 -26.61 -54.80
CA ILE A 149 -17.93 -26.12 -54.34
C ILE A 149 -17.88 -25.56 -52.91
N MET A 150 -16.88 -25.96 -52.12
CA MET A 150 -16.76 -25.60 -50.70
C MET A 150 -15.99 -24.29 -50.46
N GLU A 151 -15.27 -23.79 -51.47
CA GLU A 151 -14.51 -22.52 -51.41
C GLU A 151 -15.38 -21.31 -50.99
N PRO A 152 -16.53 -21.01 -51.63
CA PRO A 152 -17.37 -19.89 -51.20
C PRO A 152 -18.05 -20.14 -49.85
N VAL A 153 -18.42 -21.39 -49.55
CA VAL A 153 -19.16 -21.75 -48.33
C VAL A 153 -18.28 -21.57 -47.08
N THR A 154 -17.04 -22.04 -47.15
CA THR A 154 -16.07 -21.90 -46.05
C THR A 154 -15.72 -20.43 -45.78
N TYR A 155 -15.64 -19.60 -46.83
CA TYR A 155 -15.42 -18.17 -46.70
C TYR A 155 -16.57 -17.49 -45.92
N PHE A 156 -17.82 -17.72 -46.30
CA PHE A 156 -18.98 -17.14 -45.60
C PHE A 156 -19.12 -17.64 -44.16
N VAL A 157 -18.85 -18.92 -43.91
CA VAL A 157 -18.91 -19.49 -42.56
C VAL A 157 -17.82 -18.88 -41.67
N THR A 158 -16.59 -18.76 -42.18
CA THR A 158 -15.48 -18.16 -41.43
C THR A 158 -15.75 -16.69 -41.12
N TYR A 159 -16.21 -15.92 -42.12
CA TYR A 159 -16.55 -14.52 -41.96
C TYR A 159 -17.74 -14.32 -41.01
N GLY A 160 -18.78 -15.15 -41.12
CA GLY A 160 -19.94 -15.14 -40.23
C GLY A 160 -19.58 -15.49 -38.79
N THR A 161 -18.68 -16.46 -38.59
CA THR A 161 -18.16 -16.83 -37.26
C THR A 161 -17.34 -15.72 -36.64
N ALA A 162 -16.44 -15.10 -37.42
CA ALA A 162 -15.66 -13.95 -36.98
C ALA A 162 -16.58 -12.76 -36.61
N MET A 163 -17.60 -12.49 -37.42
CA MET A 163 -18.58 -11.43 -37.15
C MET A 163 -19.44 -11.73 -35.92
N ALA A 164 -19.85 -12.99 -35.70
CA ALA A 164 -20.57 -13.41 -34.50
C ALA A 164 -19.68 -13.33 -33.25
N ALA A 165 -18.42 -13.73 -33.33
CA ALA A 165 -17.45 -13.58 -32.24
C ALA A 165 -17.22 -12.10 -31.89
N TYR A 166 -17.12 -11.24 -32.91
CA TYR A 166 -17.00 -9.80 -32.72
C TYR A 166 -18.28 -9.17 -32.16
N ALA A 167 -19.46 -9.56 -32.63
CA ALA A 167 -20.74 -9.11 -32.08
C ALA A 167 -20.92 -9.55 -30.63
N TYR A 168 -20.56 -10.80 -30.31
CA TYR A 168 -20.54 -11.32 -28.95
C TYR A 168 -19.59 -10.52 -28.06
N PHE A 169 -18.40 -10.21 -28.56
CA PHE A 169 -17.41 -9.37 -27.88
C PHE A 169 -17.91 -7.95 -27.61
N VAL A 170 -18.53 -7.31 -28.59
CA VAL A 170 -19.13 -5.96 -28.46
C VAL A 170 -20.31 -5.97 -27.48
N LEU A 171 -21.15 -7.00 -27.52
CA LEU A 171 -22.31 -7.13 -26.64
C LEU A 171 -21.91 -7.43 -25.19
N THR A 172 -20.87 -8.26 -25.01
CA THR A 172 -20.32 -8.62 -23.69
C THR A 172 -19.30 -7.59 -23.19
N LYS A 173 -18.95 -6.59 -24.02
CA LYS A 173 -17.96 -5.53 -23.76
C LYS A 173 -16.63 -6.08 -23.22
N GLN A 174 -16.15 -7.15 -23.83
CA GLN A 174 -15.02 -7.91 -23.32
C GLN A 174 -13.74 -7.61 -24.09
N GLU A 175 -13.37 -6.33 -24.21
CA GLU A 175 -12.06 -5.95 -24.71
C GLU A 175 -10.96 -6.53 -23.83
N TYR A 176 -10.07 -7.30 -24.45
CA TYR A 176 -8.96 -7.99 -23.81
C TYR A 176 -7.84 -6.98 -23.50
N LEU A 177 -8.09 -6.07 -22.56
CA LEU A 177 -7.10 -5.23 -21.90
C LEU A 177 -7.08 -5.61 -20.41
N LEU A 178 -5.95 -6.19 -20.00
CA LEU A 178 -5.90 -7.44 -19.24
C LEU A 178 -6.06 -7.35 -17.70
N PRO A 179 -5.93 -6.20 -17.02
CA PRO A 179 -6.28 -6.08 -15.59
C PRO A 179 -7.40 -5.04 -15.28
N ASP A 180 -7.22 -3.77 -15.65
CA ASP A 180 -8.06 -2.67 -15.12
C ASP A 180 -9.53 -2.70 -15.55
N VAL A 181 -9.83 -3.12 -16.78
CA VAL A 181 -11.21 -3.16 -17.29
C VAL A 181 -11.97 -4.36 -16.72
N LYS A 182 -11.26 -5.49 -16.52
CA LYS A 182 -11.79 -6.65 -15.80
C LYS A 182 -12.14 -6.28 -14.37
N ASP A 183 -11.28 -5.53 -13.69
CA ASP A 183 -11.51 -5.08 -12.32
C ASP A 183 -12.73 -4.15 -12.23
N ARG A 184 -12.87 -3.21 -13.18
CA ARG A 184 -14.04 -2.34 -13.24
C ARG A 184 -15.34 -3.10 -13.49
N GLN A 185 -15.35 -4.02 -14.46
CA GLN A 185 -16.54 -4.78 -14.78
C GLN A 185 -16.89 -5.74 -13.64
N HIS A 186 -15.89 -6.39 -13.05
CA HIS A 186 -16.02 -7.22 -11.85
C HIS A 186 -16.62 -6.42 -10.69
N LEU A 187 -16.16 -5.19 -10.46
CA LEU A 187 -16.72 -4.31 -9.44
C LEU A 187 -18.20 -4.00 -9.70
N ILE A 188 -18.58 -3.74 -10.96
CA ILE A 188 -19.97 -3.45 -11.36
C ILE A 188 -20.87 -4.69 -11.20
N THR A 189 -20.42 -5.86 -11.66
CA THR A 189 -21.19 -7.11 -11.50
C THR A 189 -21.29 -7.51 -10.05
N LEU A 190 -20.23 -7.34 -9.26
CA LEU A 190 -20.23 -7.63 -7.83
C LEU A 190 -21.17 -6.68 -7.08
N HIS A 191 -21.15 -5.38 -7.37
CA HIS A 191 -22.12 -4.43 -6.81
C HIS A 191 -23.57 -4.81 -7.14
N LYS A 192 -23.84 -5.18 -8.39
CA LYS A 192 -25.18 -5.62 -8.82
C LYS A 192 -25.59 -6.94 -8.16
N ALA A 193 -24.68 -7.89 -8.05
CA ALA A 193 -24.93 -9.19 -7.43
C ALA A 193 -25.15 -9.07 -5.92
N ALA A 194 -24.36 -8.25 -5.25
CA ALA A 194 -24.52 -7.98 -3.83
C ALA A 194 -25.80 -7.20 -3.51
N LYS A 195 -26.20 -6.24 -4.36
CA LYS A 195 -27.50 -5.57 -4.25
C LYS A 195 -28.67 -6.58 -4.36
N LYS A 196 -28.53 -7.60 -5.21
CA LYS A 196 -29.52 -8.69 -5.32
C LYS A 196 -29.50 -9.64 -4.12
N ALA A 197 -28.33 -9.88 -3.53
CA ALA A 197 -28.16 -10.75 -2.38
C ALA A 197 -28.42 -10.04 -1.03
N GLY A 198 -28.75 -8.75 -1.04
CA GLY A 198 -28.94 -7.94 0.17
C GLY A 198 -27.67 -7.73 1.00
N VAL A 199 -26.48 -7.95 0.41
CA VAL A 199 -25.20 -7.76 1.11
C VAL A 199 -24.79 -6.29 0.98
N ASN A 200 -24.62 -5.64 2.12
CA ASN A 200 -24.18 -4.24 2.16
C ASN A 200 -22.67 -4.14 1.88
N LEU A 201 -22.30 -3.80 0.64
CA LEU A 201 -20.91 -3.65 0.26
C LEU A 201 -20.19 -2.51 0.97
N ALA A 202 -20.93 -1.46 1.34
CA ALA A 202 -20.34 -0.33 2.06
C ALA A 202 -19.83 -0.79 3.42
N GLU A 203 -20.66 -1.53 4.16
CA GLU A 203 -20.30 -2.14 5.44
C GLU A 203 -19.11 -3.10 5.31
N TYR A 204 -19.08 -3.93 4.27
CA TYR A 204 -17.92 -4.79 3.99
C TYR A 204 -16.62 -4.00 3.78
N ASN A 205 -16.67 -2.95 2.96
CA ASN A 205 -15.51 -2.11 2.69
C ASN A 205 -15.07 -1.34 3.93
N ASP A 206 -16.00 -0.87 4.74
CA ASP A 206 -15.72 -0.20 6.01
C ASP A 206 -15.05 -1.14 7.00
N ILE A 207 -15.54 -2.38 7.14
CA ILE A 207 -14.91 -3.42 7.96
C ILE A 207 -13.49 -3.73 7.44
N LYS A 208 -13.30 -3.92 6.13
CA LYS A 208 -11.96 -4.12 5.57
C LYS A 208 -11.03 -2.93 5.81
N ARG A 209 -11.53 -1.70 5.73
CA ARG A 209 -10.75 -0.49 6.02
C ARG A 209 -10.34 -0.45 7.50
N GLN A 210 -11.26 -0.75 8.41
CA GLN A 210 -10.98 -0.81 9.85
C GLN A 210 -9.95 -1.89 10.20
N ILE A 211 -10.05 -3.08 9.59
CA ILE A 211 -9.05 -4.15 9.77
C ILE A 211 -7.68 -3.68 9.29
N ALA A 212 -7.60 -3.05 8.11
CA ALA A 212 -6.33 -2.54 7.59
C ALA A 212 -5.72 -1.43 8.47
N GLU A 213 -6.55 -0.54 9.03
CA GLU A 213 -6.11 0.48 9.99
C GLU A 213 -5.57 -0.15 11.27
N ILE A 214 -6.28 -1.13 11.85
CA ILE A 214 -5.86 -1.81 13.08
C ILE A 214 -4.59 -2.64 12.86
N GLU A 215 -4.49 -3.37 11.75
CA GLU A 215 -3.27 -4.10 11.40
C GLU A 215 -2.07 -3.17 11.23
N HIS A 216 -2.28 -2.02 10.59
CA HIS A 216 -1.23 -1.03 10.43
C HIS A 216 -0.78 -0.48 11.79
N ASP A 217 -1.73 -0.19 12.69
CA ASP A 217 -1.41 0.26 14.04
C ASP A 217 -0.68 -0.83 14.85
N LEU A 218 -1.13 -2.08 14.79
CA LEU A 218 -0.44 -3.21 15.43
C LEU A 218 1.00 -3.39 14.90
N ARG A 219 1.21 -3.27 13.58
CA ARG A 219 2.56 -3.32 12.99
C ARG A 219 3.48 -2.23 13.54
N ARG A 220 2.93 -1.05 13.83
CA ARG A 220 3.69 0.08 14.39
C ARG A 220 3.99 -0.10 15.86
N LEU A 221 3.06 -0.69 16.63
CA LEU A 221 3.30 -1.02 18.03
C LEU A 221 4.34 -2.13 18.18
N ARG A 222 4.38 -3.09 17.23
CA ARG A 222 5.29 -4.25 17.27
C ARG A 222 6.65 -4.02 16.58
N ASP A 223 6.97 -2.78 16.22
CA ASP A 223 8.25 -2.46 15.57
C ASP A 223 9.40 -2.60 16.59
N PRO A 224 10.37 -3.52 16.36
CA PRO A 224 11.45 -3.78 17.31
C PRO A 224 12.33 -2.55 17.58
N LEU A 225 12.34 -1.57 16.67
CA LEU A 225 13.09 -0.32 16.85
C LEU A 225 12.43 0.64 17.85
N TYR A 226 11.15 0.43 18.17
CA TYR A 226 10.37 1.35 19.01
C TYR A 226 9.78 0.70 20.27
N MET A 227 10.20 -0.53 20.61
CA MET A 227 9.63 -1.33 21.72
C MET A 227 9.68 -0.65 23.11
N HIS A 228 10.54 0.36 23.28
CA HIS A 228 10.64 1.19 24.50
C HIS A 228 10.60 2.70 24.22
N LEU A 229 10.29 3.09 22.98
CA LEU A 229 10.13 4.49 22.60
C LEU A 229 8.63 4.79 22.42
N PRO A 230 8.22 6.06 22.54
CA PRO A 230 6.88 6.45 22.15
C PRO A 230 6.65 6.03 20.69
N ALA A 231 5.62 5.19 20.45
CA ALA A 231 5.27 4.77 19.12
C ALA A 231 5.06 6.01 18.24
N PRO A 232 5.57 6.01 16.99
CA PRO A 232 5.45 7.19 16.14
C PRO A 232 3.96 7.61 16.02
N PRO A 233 3.67 8.92 15.87
CA PRO A 233 2.28 9.39 15.81
C PRO A 233 1.59 8.75 14.60
N PRO A 234 0.33 8.28 14.73
CA PRO A 234 -0.41 7.71 13.60
C PRO A 234 -0.36 8.67 12.42
N LYS A 235 -0.10 8.13 11.22
CA LYS A 235 -0.25 8.92 9.99
C LYS A 235 -1.70 9.41 10.00
N THR A 236 -1.89 10.73 10.03
CA THR A 236 -3.21 11.36 10.00
C THR A 236 -4.01 10.73 8.86
N LYS A 237 -5.29 10.40 9.10
CA LYS A 237 -6.19 9.91 8.06
C LYS A 237 -6.02 10.79 6.83
N THR A 238 -5.41 10.26 5.78
CA THR A 238 -5.39 10.92 4.47
C THR A 238 -6.82 10.84 3.97
N PHE A 239 -7.60 11.87 4.29
CA PHE A 239 -8.91 12.07 3.70
C PHE A 239 -8.74 11.98 2.18
N SER A 240 -9.59 11.20 1.53
CA SER A 240 -9.60 11.13 0.06
C SER A 240 -9.78 12.55 -0.48
N ALA A 241 -9.17 12.86 -1.63
CA ALA A 241 -9.35 14.15 -2.29
C ALA A 241 -10.84 14.53 -2.46
N SER A 242 -11.71 13.52 -2.61
CA SER A 242 -13.16 13.69 -2.64
C SER A 242 -13.78 14.12 -1.30
N GLU A 243 -13.30 13.57 -0.18
CA GLU A 243 -13.77 13.91 1.17
C GLU A 243 -13.30 15.32 1.56
N ILE A 244 -12.06 15.69 1.20
CA ILE A 244 -11.53 17.04 1.38
C ILE A 244 -12.32 18.04 0.53
N ALA A 245 -12.60 17.71 -0.73
CA ALA A 245 -13.39 18.58 -1.62
C ALA A 245 -14.83 18.77 -1.11
N PHE A 246 -15.46 17.71 -0.59
CA PHE A 246 -16.79 17.78 -0.02
C PHE A 246 -16.85 18.64 1.25
N ALA A 247 -15.92 18.43 2.18
CA ALA A 247 -15.80 19.24 3.39
C ALA A 247 -15.56 20.73 3.05
N LYS A 248 -14.69 21.01 2.07
CA LYS A 248 -14.41 22.37 1.60
C LYS A 248 -15.64 23.03 0.96
N LYS A 249 -16.44 22.26 0.22
CA LYS A 249 -17.70 22.73 -0.37
C LYS A 249 -18.77 23.02 0.68
N GLN A 250 -18.85 22.20 1.74
CA GLN A 250 -19.71 22.45 2.89
C GLN A 250 -19.30 23.70 3.67
N GLN A 251 -17.99 23.89 3.91
CA GLN A 251 -17.48 25.10 4.55
C GLN A 251 -17.76 26.37 3.72
N GLN A 252 -17.56 26.31 2.40
CA GLN A 252 -17.91 27.43 1.50
C GLN A 252 -19.40 27.75 1.53
N LYS A 253 -20.25 26.72 1.58
CA LYS A 253 -21.70 26.92 1.66
C LYS A 253 -22.11 27.55 2.99
N ALA A 254 -21.56 27.06 4.10
CA ALA A 254 -21.80 27.62 5.43
C ALA A 254 -21.29 29.07 5.55
N SER A 255 -20.13 29.39 4.96
CA SER A 255 -19.62 30.76 4.95
C SER A 255 -20.47 31.69 4.09
N LEU A 256 -21.00 31.21 2.97
CA LEU A 256 -21.94 31.98 2.12
C LEU A 256 -23.27 32.24 2.83
N GLU A 257 -23.80 31.23 3.54
CA GLU A 257 -25.04 31.37 4.32
C GLU A 257 -24.86 32.36 5.49
N LEU A 258 -23.70 32.34 6.17
CA LEU A 258 -23.34 33.34 7.19
C LEU A 258 -23.20 34.75 6.60
N GLN A 259 -22.65 34.88 5.39
CA GLN A 259 -22.47 36.17 4.73
C GLN A 259 -23.81 36.75 4.25
N GLN A 260 -24.73 35.91 3.77
CA GLN A 260 -26.10 36.30 3.44
C GLN A 260 -26.90 36.71 4.69
N ALA A 261 -26.75 35.99 5.80
CA ALA A 261 -27.35 36.37 7.08
C ALA A 261 -26.83 37.72 7.60
N ALA A 262 -25.54 38.01 7.44
CA ALA A 262 -24.95 39.30 7.84
C ALA A 262 -25.44 40.48 6.98
N VAL A 263 -25.65 40.28 5.68
CA VAL A 263 -26.19 41.32 4.78
C VAL A 263 -27.68 41.58 5.05
N GLY A 264 -28.45 40.55 5.40
CA GLY A 264 -29.86 40.70 5.78
C GLY A 264 -30.10 41.58 7.01
N VAL A 265 -29.18 41.57 7.98
CA VAL A 265 -29.29 42.39 9.20
C VAL A 265 -28.87 43.86 8.97
N GLY A 266 -28.02 44.14 7.98
CA GLY A 266 -27.59 45.50 7.65
C GLY A 266 -28.58 46.30 6.79
N GLY A 267 -29.51 45.62 6.10
CA GLY A 267 -30.48 46.25 5.18
C GLY A 267 -31.65 46.95 5.86
N ASP A 268 -32.09 46.48 7.04
CA ASP A 268 -33.27 47.03 7.73
C ASP A 268 -32.99 48.34 8.49
N SER A 269 -31.73 48.72 8.67
CA SER A 269 -31.34 49.95 9.39
C SER A 269 -31.29 51.23 8.53
N VAL A 270 -31.45 51.16 7.19
CA VAL A 270 -31.24 52.33 6.30
C VAL A 270 -32.53 52.99 5.81
N LEU A 271 -33.70 52.35 5.94
CA LEU A 271 -34.97 52.87 5.39
C LEU A 271 -35.81 53.72 6.35
N LYS A 272 -35.32 54.07 7.55
CA LYS A 272 -36.07 54.85 8.55
C LYS A 272 -35.46 56.21 8.88
N THR A 273 -34.94 56.93 7.91
CA THR A 273 -34.60 58.36 8.06
C THR A 273 -34.63 59.07 6.71
N LYS A 274 -35.79 59.60 6.33
CA LYS A 274 -35.92 60.89 5.65
C LYS A 274 -37.38 61.35 5.72
N HIS A 275 -37.49 62.61 6.10
CA HIS A 275 -38.68 63.44 6.34
C HIS A 275 -39.83 63.26 5.34
#